data_AF-A0AAN8XSH9-F1
#
_entry.id   AF-A0AAN8XSH9-F1
#
_cell.length_a   1.000
_cell.length_b   1.000
_cell.length_c   1.000
_cell.angle_alpha   90.00
_cell.angle_beta   90.00
_cell.angle_gamma   90.00
#
_symmetry.space_group_name_H-M   'P 1'
#
loop_
_entity.id
_entity.type
_entity.pdbx_description
1 polymer ?
#
loop_
_entity_poly.entity_id
_entity_poly.type
_entity_poly.pdbx_seq_one_letter_code
_entity_poly.pdbx_strand_id
1 'polypeptide(L)'
;MFLVEFEKKIWQNSSQRALAEVTEMIRTSHLVHKGLVNIYPGLYSETSVLNDMTFGNKIALLSGDYLLGNACAELACLRNQSLVELMSSAIRDLTEGEFIGPRDKQNNPLPSPPGPPGTAMEEWTLRNVLSAGSLLGKSCQGTLQLGGHGSQFQEQGFSFGKHLALAWQACLDLEPFLPGSQYSRGGPFDLTSAPVLLHLEYDPSLYTEIEKGLDSVHDVDYTKLQEIISDSPAIEDTKELQRAHSHKAMDVLQSFQESDARTALSNIIVAMGDL
;
A
#
# COMPACT_ATOMS: atom_id res chain seq x y z
N MET A 1 -24.27 27.68 23.90
CA MET A 1 -22.92 27.08 24.04
C MET A 1 -22.99 25.57 23.84
N PHE A 2 -23.72 24.82 24.68
CA PHE A 2 -23.90 23.36 24.53
C PHE A 2 -24.45 22.89 23.16
N LEU A 3 -25.48 23.53 22.61
CA LEU A 3 -26.04 23.15 21.30
C LEU A 3 -25.03 23.34 20.15
N VAL A 4 -24.27 24.42 20.19
CA VAL A 4 -23.23 24.72 19.19
C VAL A 4 -22.07 23.73 19.31
N GLU A 5 -21.67 23.35 20.53
CA GLU A 5 -20.64 22.32 20.75
C GLU A 5 -21.13 20.93 20.34
N PHE A 6 -22.41 20.63 20.56
CA PHE A 6 -23.03 19.37 20.17
C PHE A 6 -23.17 19.25 18.65
N GLU A 7 -23.67 20.29 17.97
CA GLU A 7 -23.72 20.36 16.51
C GLU A 7 -22.31 20.30 15.89
N LYS A 8 -21.34 20.99 16.50
CA LYS A 8 -19.93 20.92 16.08
C LYS A 8 -19.38 19.50 16.22
N LYS A 9 -19.69 18.78 17.30
CA LYS A 9 -19.27 17.39 17.51
C LYS A 9 -19.94 16.42 16.55
N ILE A 10 -21.23 16.61 16.25
CA ILE A 10 -21.95 15.82 15.23
C ILE A 10 -21.34 16.06 13.85
N TRP A 11 -21.09 17.32 13.49
CA TRP A 11 -20.50 17.68 12.21
C TRP A 11 -19.06 17.17 12.05
N GLN A 12 -18.28 17.21 13.14
CA GLN A 12 -16.95 16.59 13.19
C GLN A 12 -17.03 15.09 12.90
N ASN A 13 -17.93 14.37 13.59
CA ASN A 13 -18.10 12.94 13.36
C ASN A 13 -18.59 12.62 11.94
N SER A 14 -19.49 13.44 11.37
CA SER A 14 -19.97 13.22 9.99
C SER A 14 -18.91 13.54 8.94
N SER A 15 -18.09 14.58 9.13
CA SER A 15 -17.02 14.93 8.20
C SER A 15 -15.85 13.94 8.25
N GLN A 16 -15.51 13.44 9.44
CA GLN A 16 -14.50 12.37 9.59
C GLN A 16 -14.96 11.07 8.94
N ARG A 17 -16.26 10.74 9.03
CA ARG A 17 -16.83 9.60 8.33
C ARG A 17 -16.79 9.78 6.82
N ALA A 18 -17.20 10.93 6.31
CA ALA A 18 -17.11 11.25 4.89
C ALA A 18 -15.65 11.15 4.37
N LEU A 19 -14.66 11.61 5.15
CA LEU A 19 -13.25 11.42 4.79
C LEU A 19 -12.83 9.94 4.76
N ALA A 20 -13.36 9.10 5.66
CA ALA A 20 -13.11 7.66 5.62
C ALA A 20 -13.73 7.02 4.37
N GLU A 21 -14.95 7.41 4.00
CA GLU A 21 -15.64 6.95 2.78
C GLU A 21 -14.85 7.37 1.52
N VAL A 22 -14.39 8.63 1.46
CA VAL A 22 -13.47 9.14 0.43
C VAL A 22 -12.19 8.31 0.35
N THR A 23 -11.57 8.02 1.49
CA THR A 23 -10.31 7.27 1.54
C THR A 23 -10.48 5.88 0.92
N GLU A 24 -11.57 5.21 1.28
CA GLU A 24 -11.89 3.88 0.75
C GLU A 24 -12.22 3.93 -0.75
N MET A 25 -12.92 4.96 -1.23
CA MET A 25 -13.19 5.14 -2.66
C MET A 25 -11.90 5.38 -3.45
N ILE A 26 -10.97 6.20 -2.95
CA ILE A 26 -9.65 6.41 -3.59
C ILE A 26 -8.88 5.09 -3.63
N ARG A 27 -8.83 4.37 -2.51
CA ARG A 27 -8.12 3.07 -2.43
C ARG A 27 -8.71 2.05 -3.40
N THR A 28 -10.03 1.95 -3.44
CA THR A 28 -10.76 1.01 -4.31
C THR A 28 -10.59 1.37 -5.77
N SER A 29 -10.72 2.66 -6.12
CA SER A 29 -10.47 3.16 -7.48
C SER A 29 -9.08 2.74 -7.97
N HIS A 30 -8.06 2.99 -7.15
CA HIS A 30 -6.68 2.63 -7.48
C HIS A 30 -6.51 1.12 -7.65
N LEU A 31 -7.10 0.28 -6.79
CA LEU A 31 -7.08 -1.18 -6.95
C LEU A 31 -7.75 -1.65 -8.24
N VAL A 32 -8.90 -1.07 -8.59
CA VAL A 32 -9.61 -1.41 -9.83
C VAL A 32 -8.77 -1.03 -11.05
N HIS A 33 -8.15 0.15 -11.06
CA HIS A 33 -7.25 0.56 -12.14
C HIS A 33 -6.00 -0.32 -12.26
N LYS A 34 -5.45 -0.81 -11.15
CA LYS A 34 -4.36 -1.80 -11.16
C LYS A 34 -4.74 -3.16 -11.72
N GLY A 35 -6.03 -3.47 -11.80
CA GLY A 35 -6.54 -4.70 -12.43
C GLY A 35 -6.58 -4.64 -13.96
N LEU A 36 -6.25 -3.49 -14.58
CA LEU A 36 -6.20 -3.36 -16.03
C LEU A 36 -5.08 -4.19 -16.63
N VAL A 37 -5.36 -4.80 -17.77
CA VAL A 37 -4.35 -5.54 -18.52
C VAL A 37 -3.86 -4.80 -19.76
N ASN A 38 -2.56 -4.81 -20.03
CA ASN A 38 -2.01 -4.38 -21.30
C ASN A 38 -2.39 -5.36 -22.42
N ILE A 39 -3.02 -4.85 -23.48
CA ILE A 39 -3.45 -5.64 -24.63
C ILE A 39 -2.57 -5.26 -25.82
N TYR A 40 -1.79 -6.23 -26.31
CA TYR A 40 -0.91 -6.05 -27.47
C TYR A 40 -1.50 -6.68 -28.73
N PRO A 41 -1.23 -6.11 -29.92
CA PRO A 41 -1.59 -6.75 -31.18
C PRO A 41 -1.01 -8.17 -31.26
N GLY A 42 -1.87 -9.16 -31.52
CA GLY A 42 -1.47 -10.56 -31.64
C GLY A 42 -1.30 -11.33 -30.32
N LEU A 43 -1.53 -10.71 -29.15
CA LEU A 43 -1.47 -11.41 -27.86
C LEU A 43 -2.57 -12.47 -27.73
N TYR A 44 -3.77 -12.17 -28.23
CA TYR A 44 -4.91 -13.08 -28.25
C TYR A 44 -5.20 -13.49 -29.69
N SER A 45 -5.13 -14.79 -29.98
CA SER A 45 -5.43 -15.36 -31.29
C SER A 45 -6.94 -15.40 -31.58
N GLU A 46 -7.75 -15.49 -30.53
CA GLU A 46 -9.21 -15.53 -30.62
C GLU A 46 -9.82 -14.15 -30.41
N THR A 47 -10.60 -13.70 -31.38
CA THR A 47 -11.30 -12.40 -31.32
C THR A 47 -12.28 -12.32 -30.16
N SER A 48 -12.89 -13.43 -29.75
CA SER A 48 -13.77 -13.51 -28.57
C SER A 48 -13.02 -13.12 -27.30
N VAL A 49 -11.87 -13.73 -27.03
CA VAL A 49 -11.04 -13.45 -25.86
C VAL A 49 -10.56 -11.99 -25.87
N LEU A 50 -10.10 -11.49 -27.02
CA LEU A 50 -9.72 -10.09 -27.17
C LEU A 50 -10.87 -9.13 -26.82
N ASN A 51 -12.08 -9.43 -27.29
CA ASN A 51 -13.27 -8.63 -27.01
C ASN A 51 -13.63 -8.67 -25.52
N ASP A 52 -13.57 -9.84 -24.89
CA ASP A 52 -13.86 -10.01 -23.46
C ASP A 52 -12.87 -9.25 -22.59
N MET A 53 -11.56 -9.36 -22.87
CA MET A 53 -10.52 -8.62 -22.15
C MET A 53 -10.66 -7.11 -22.36
N THR A 54 -10.96 -6.68 -23.59
CA THR A 54 -11.21 -5.26 -23.90
C THR A 54 -12.45 -4.74 -23.17
N PHE A 55 -13.50 -5.55 -23.07
CA PHE A 55 -14.71 -5.21 -22.34
C PHE A 55 -14.42 -5.11 -20.83
N GLY A 56 -13.73 -6.10 -20.26
CA GLY A 56 -13.29 -6.09 -18.86
C GLY A 56 -12.46 -4.85 -18.52
N ASN A 57 -11.48 -4.51 -19.37
CA ASN A 57 -10.68 -3.28 -19.21
C ASN A 57 -11.54 -2.02 -19.23
N LYS A 58 -12.53 -1.92 -20.13
CA LYS A 58 -13.44 -0.76 -20.17
C LYS A 58 -14.24 -0.62 -18.89
N ILE A 59 -14.76 -1.74 -18.35
CA ILE A 59 -15.49 -1.72 -17.09
C ILE A 59 -14.58 -1.29 -15.94
N ALA A 60 -13.40 -1.90 -15.80
CA ALA A 60 -12.46 -1.53 -14.75
C ALA A 60 -12.04 -0.06 -14.84
N LEU A 61 -11.69 0.43 -16.03
CA LEU A 61 -11.31 1.84 -16.23
C LEU A 61 -12.43 2.80 -15.78
N LEU A 62 -13.65 2.60 -16.30
CA LEU A 62 -14.78 3.47 -16.02
C LEU A 62 -15.25 3.37 -14.56
N SER A 63 -15.21 2.18 -13.96
CA SER A 63 -15.53 1.99 -12.54
C SER A 63 -14.52 2.68 -11.63
N GLY A 64 -13.22 2.58 -11.94
CA GLY A 64 -12.18 3.30 -11.22
C GLY A 64 -12.35 4.82 -11.35
N ASP A 65 -12.63 5.33 -12.56
CA ASP A 65 -12.85 6.76 -12.81
C ASP A 65 -14.09 7.28 -12.08
N TYR A 66 -15.16 6.48 -12.04
CA TYR A 66 -16.39 6.82 -11.33
C TYR A 66 -16.16 6.95 -9.82
N LEU A 67 -15.45 5.99 -9.21
CA LEU A 67 -15.11 6.03 -7.79
C LEU A 67 -14.23 7.23 -7.45
N LEU A 68 -13.22 7.52 -8.28
CA LEU A 68 -12.34 8.66 -8.07
C LEU A 68 -13.08 10.00 -8.23
N GLY A 69 -13.96 10.09 -9.23
CA GLY A 69 -14.81 11.26 -9.46
C GLY A 69 -15.73 11.55 -8.28
N ASN A 70 -16.37 10.51 -7.73
CA ASN A 70 -17.19 10.63 -6.53
C ASN A 70 -16.38 11.02 -5.29
N ALA A 71 -15.20 10.41 -5.10
CA ALA A 71 -14.31 10.78 -4.00
C ALA A 71 -13.92 12.27 -4.08
N CYS A 72 -13.57 12.77 -5.25
CA CYS A 72 -13.26 14.19 -5.48
C CYS A 72 -14.46 15.10 -5.22
N ALA A 73 -15.67 14.70 -5.62
CA ALA A 73 -16.89 15.46 -5.36
C ALA A 73 -17.21 15.53 -3.86
N GLU A 74 -17.07 14.42 -3.14
CA GLU A 74 -17.29 14.36 -1.69
C GLU A 74 -16.22 15.16 -0.92
N LEU A 75 -14.95 15.06 -1.31
CA LEU A 75 -13.85 15.90 -0.82
C LEU A 75 -14.17 17.39 -0.95
N ALA A 76 -14.68 17.82 -2.11
CA ALA A 76 -15.06 19.21 -2.34
C ALA A 76 -16.24 19.63 -1.43
N CYS A 77 -17.18 18.72 -1.16
CA CYS A 77 -18.30 18.96 -0.24
C CYS A 77 -17.89 19.15 1.22
N LEU A 78 -16.72 18.65 1.64
CA LEU A 78 -16.15 18.94 2.96
C LEU A 78 -15.76 20.42 3.13
N ARG A 79 -15.65 21.17 2.02
CA ARG A 79 -15.35 22.62 2.00
C ARG A 79 -14.11 23.00 2.81
N ASN A 80 -13.12 22.12 2.84
CA ASN A 80 -11.86 22.31 3.51
C ASN A 80 -10.73 22.23 2.49
N GLN A 81 -10.26 23.38 2.01
CA GLN A 81 -9.24 23.46 0.95
C GLN A 81 -7.95 22.72 1.34
N SER A 82 -7.48 22.91 2.58
CA SER A 82 -6.26 22.24 3.05
C SER A 82 -6.41 20.72 3.07
N LEU A 83 -7.59 20.20 3.42
CA LEU A 83 -7.87 18.76 3.36
C LEU A 83 -7.95 18.25 1.91
N VAL A 84 -8.55 19.03 1.00
CA VAL A 84 -8.60 18.70 -0.42
C VAL A 84 -7.18 18.63 -1.01
N GLU A 85 -6.31 19.58 -0.68
CA GLU A 85 -4.90 19.58 -1.09
C GLU A 85 -4.15 18.37 -0.52
N LEU A 86 -4.36 18.07 0.77
CA LEU A 86 -3.77 16.91 1.44
C LEU A 86 -4.14 15.60 0.73
N MET A 87 -5.43 15.36 0.51
CA MET A 87 -5.90 14.11 -0.11
C MET A 87 -5.57 14.05 -1.61
N SER A 88 -5.58 15.18 -2.32
CA SER A 88 -5.11 15.24 -3.72
C SER A 88 -3.64 14.85 -3.84
N SER A 89 -2.81 15.25 -2.87
CA SER A 89 -1.42 14.81 -2.83
C SER A 89 -1.29 13.30 -2.55
N ALA A 90 -2.24 12.67 -1.85
CA ALA A 90 -2.26 11.21 -1.68
C ALA A 90 -2.54 10.51 -3.02
N ILE A 91 -3.46 11.03 -3.82
CA ILE A 91 -3.78 10.52 -5.17
C ILE A 91 -2.55 10.62 -6.09
N ARG A 92 -1.83 11.76 -6.04
CA ARG A 92 -0.57 11.92 -6.76
C ARG A 92 0.44 10.86 -6.34
N ASP A 93 0.67 10.70 -5.03
CA ASP A 93 1.64 9.74 -4.51
C ASP A 93 1.30 8.30 -4.94
N LEU A 94 0.03 7.88 -4.90
CA LEU A 94 -0.41 6.58 -5.43
C LEU A 94 -0.07 6.41 -6.92
N THR A 95 -0.25 7.47 -7.70
CA THR A 95 0.06 7.46 -9.14
C THR A 95 1.57 7.35 -9.38
N GLU A 96 2.38 8.12 -8.64
CA GLU A 96 3.84 8.08 -8.73
C GLU A 96 4.40 6.72 -8.31
N GLY A 97 3.78 6.07 -7.31
CA GLY A 97 4.13 4.71 -6.87
C GLY A 97 4.07 3.67 -8.00
N GLU A 98 3.23 3.90 -9.01
CA GLU A 98 3.12 3.01 -10.16
C GLU A 98 4.27 3.10 -11.17
N PHE A 99 5.22 4.01 -10.96
CA PHE A 99 6.37 4.19 -11.86
C PHE A 99 7.72 4.02 -11.15
N ILE A 100 7.73 3.45 -9.95
CA ILE A 100 8.96 3.07 -9.25
C ILE A 100 9.50 1.76 -9.83
N GLY A 101 10.77 1.82 -10.23
CA GLY A 101 11.58 0.66 -10.60
C GLY A 101 11.30 0.11 -12.00
N PRO A 102 12.03 -0.92 -12.41
CA PRO A 102 11.76 -1.65 -13.65
C PRO A 102 10.42 -2.38 -13.59
N ARG A 103 9.81 -2.59 -14.76
CA ARG A 103 8.51 -3.26 -14.91
C ARG A 103 8.49 -4.13 -16.15
N ASP A 104 7.69 -5.20 -16.11
CA ASP A 104 7.46 -6.04 -17.28
C ASP A 104 6.46 -5.39 -18.26
N LYS A 105 6.16 -6.08 -19.36
CA LYS A 105 5.17 -5.60 -20.34
C LYS A 105 3.77 -5.45 -19.74
N GLN A 106 3.45 -6.19 -18.71
CA GLN A 106 2.16 -6.13 -18.05
C GLN A 106 2.09 -5.06 -16.95
N ASN A 107 3.15 -4.25 -16.80
CA ASN A 107 3.32 -3.26 -15.75
C ASN A 107 3.47 -3.88 -14.34
N ASN A 108 3.82 -5.17 -14.24
CA ASN A 108 4.17 -5.78 -12.97
C ASN A 108 5.55 -5.28 -12.51
N PRO A 109 5.72 -5.04 -11.20
CA PRO A 109 6.95 -4.50 -10.66
C PRO A 109 8.08 -5.53 -10.61
N LEU A 110 9.29 -5.10 -10.93
CA LEU A 110 10.53 -5.84 -10.66
C LEU A 110 11.44 -5.02 -9.75
N PRO A 111 12.28 -5.67 -8.93
CA PRO A 111 13.38 -5.01 -8.22
C PRO A 111 14.29 -4.23 -9.15
N SER A 112 14.81 -3.08 -8.70
CA SER A 112 15.97 -2.50 -9.34
C SER A 112 17.19 -3.44 -9.26
N PRO A 113 18.15 -3.33 -10.19
CA PRO A 113 19.41 -4.05 -10.09
C PRO A 113 20.10 -3.80 -8.74
N PRO A 114 20.75 -4.81 -8.13
CA PRO A 114 21.41 -4.67 -6.84
C PRO A 114 22.37 -3.48 -6.82
N GLY A 115 22.13 -2.56 -5.89
CA GLY A 115 22.92 -1.34 -5.68
C GLY A 115 23.86 -1.46 -4.47
N PRO A 116 24.46 -0.34 -4.03
CA PRO A 116 25.14 -0.27 -2.75
C PRO A 116 24.22 -0.70 -1.58
N PRO A 117 24.76 -1.19 -0.45
CA PRO A 117 23.94 -1.57 0.71
C PRO A 117 23.01 -0.44 1.18
N GLY A 118 21.77 -0.79 1.51
CA GLY A 118 20.73 0.15 1.95
C GLY A 118 19.76 0.57 0.84
N THR A 119 20.09 0.34 -0.43
CA THR A 119 19.19 0.68 -1.54
C THR A 119 17.91 -0.16 -1.53
N ALA A 120 17.96 -1.42 -1.08
CA ALA A 120 16.79 -2.28 -1.05
C ALA A 120 15.71 -1.76 -0.09
N MET A 121 16.14 -1.33 1.10
CA MET A 121 15.24 -0.79 2.11
C MET A 121 14.66 0.56 1.69
N GLU A 122 15.45 1.42 1.06
CA GLU A 122 14.99 2.71 0.52
C GLU A 122 13.96 2.51 -0.59
N GLU A 123 14.22 1.60 -1.54
CA GLU A 123 13.29 1.25 -2.60
C GLU A 123 11.98 0.68 -2.03
N TRP A 124 12.07 -0.32 -1.16
CA TRP A 124 10.90 -0.93 -0.52
C TRP A 124 10.08 0.11 0.23
N THR A 125 10.73 0.96 1.01
CA THR A 125 10.05 2.00 1.80
C THR A 125 9.38 3.01 0.88
N LEU A 126 10.07 3.52 -0.14
CA LEU A 126 9.52 4.48 -1.09
C LEU A 126 8.27 3.89 -1.77
N ARG A 127 8.39 2.65 -2.25
CA ARG A 127 7.32 1.93 -2.95
C ARG A 127 6.07 1.80 -2.11
N ASN A 128 6.22 1.36 -0.87
CA ASN A 128 5.10 1.08 0.02
C ASN A 128 4.53 2.31 0.71
N VAL A 129 5.34 3.36 0.88
CA VAL A 129 4.82 4.69 1.25
C VAL A 129 3.96 5.25 0.12
N LEU A 130 4.42 5.23 -1.13
CA LEU A 130 3.63 5.79 -2.24
C LEU A 130 2.38 4.96 -2.55
N SER A 131 2.45 3.63 -2.51
CA SER A 131 1.35 2.73 -2.90
C SER A 131 0.22 2.60 -1.87
N ALA A 132 0.49 2.86 -0.59
CA ALA A 132 -0.52 2.72 0.47
C ALA A 132 -0.28 3.64 1.67
N GLY A 133 0.97 3.77 2.15
CA GLY A 133 1.27 4.48 3.39
C GLY A 133 0.93 5.97 3.38
N SER A 134 1.09 6.63 2.24
CA SER A 134 0.76 8.03 2.04
C SER A 134 -0.73 8.28 2.15
N LEU A 135 -1.56 7.43 1.52
CA LEU A 135 -3.02 7.53 1.64
C LEU A 135 -3.46 7.32 3.09
N LEU A 136 -3.05 6.23 3.73
CA LEU A 136 -3.47 5.94 5.11
C LEU A 136 -2.98 7.02 6.10
N GLY A 137 -1.71 7.45 5.98
CA GLY A 137 -1.15 8.52 6.78
C GLY A 137 -1.91 9.84 6.60
N LYS A 138 -2.13 10.28 5.36
CA LYS A 138 -2.82 11.54 5.07
C LYS A 138 -4.29 11.50 5.47
N SER A 139 -4.94 10.34 5.40
CA SER A 139 -6.28 10.15 5.94
C SER A 139 -6.31 10.33 7.46
N CYS A 140 -5.39 9.70 8.21
CA CYS A 140 -5.28 9.89 9.66
C CYS A 140 -4.99 11.37 10.02
N GLN A 141 -4.08 12.01 9.29
CA GLN A 141 -3.79 13.44 9.43
C GLN A 141 -5.03 14.30 9.18
N GLY A 142 -5.76 14.03 8.10
CA GLY A 142 -6.99 14.73 7.73
C GLY A 142 -8.12 14.52 8.75
N THR A 143 -8.25 13.33 9.32
CA THR A 143 -9.21 13.05 10.39
C THR A 143 -8.93 13.90 11.63
N LEU A 144 -7.66 14.05 12.02
CA LEU A 144 -7.26 14.91 13.14
C LEU A 144 -7.45 16.40 12.81
N GLN A 145 -7.20 16.80 11.56
CA GLN A 145 -7.48 18.15 11.07
C GLN A 145 -8.97 18.49 11.17
N LEU A 146 -9.86 17.58 10.75
CA LEU A 146 -11.32 17.73 10.88
C LEU A 146 -11.77 17.74 12.35
N GLY A 147 -11.09 16.99 13.21
CA GLY A 147 -11.28 17.02 14.66
C GLY A 147 -10.84 18.34 15.33
N GLY A 148 -10.13 19.22 14.61
CA GLY A 148 -9.62 20.49 15.13
C GLY A 148 -8.38 20.34 16.01
N HIS A 149 -7.64 19.25 15.88
CA HIS A 149 -6.37 19.05 16.59
C HIS A 149 -5.26 19.93 15.99
N GLY A 150 -4.27 20.31 16.81
CA GLY A 150 -3.11 21.10 16.37
C GLY A 150 -2.21 20.35 15.39
N SER A 151 -1.36 21.08 14.67
CA SER A 151 -0.47 20.53 13.62
C SER A 151 0.41 19.38 14.11
N GLN A 152 0.93 19.47 15.34
CA GLN A 152 1.73 18.39 15.95
C GLN A 152 0.98 17.05 15.98
N PHE A 153 -0.28 17.06 16.42
CA PHE A 153 -1.09 15.84 16.44
C PHE A 153 -1.44 15.38 15.03
N GLN A 154 -1.70 16.30 14.10
CA GLN A 154 -1.94 15.97 12.70
C GLN A 154 -0.73 15.23 12.07
N GLU A 155 0.49 15.73 12.31
CA GLU A 155 1.74 15.09 11.87
C GLU A 155 1.96 13.71 12.54
N GLN A 156 1.60 13.58 13.82
CA GLN A 156 1.56 12.28 14.49
C GLN A 156 0.56 11.33 13.82
N GLY A 157 -0.63 11.80 13.44
CA GLY A 157 -1.60 11.01 12.68
C GLY A 157 -1.02 10.50 11.35
N PHE A 158 -0.32 11.35 10.61
CA PHE A 158 0.40 10.94 9.41
C PHE A 158 1.42 9.84 9.69
N SER A 159 2.27 10.06 10.71
CA SER A 159 3.31 9.11 11.10
C SER A 159 2.72 7.75 11.51
N PHE A 160 1.63 7.76 12.27
CA PHE A 160 0.89 6.57 12.68
C PHE A 160 0.42 5.77 11.46
N GLY A 161 -0.36 6.40 10.58
CA GLY A 161 -0.93 5.70 9.41
C GLY A 161 0.14 5.19 8.45
N LYS A 162 1.22 5.96 8.24
CA LYS A 162 2.37 5.53 7.42
C LYS A 162 3.05 4.29 8.00
N HIS A 163 3.36 4.28 9.30
CA HIS A 163 4.05 3.15 9.93
C HIS A 163 3.14 1.93 10.06
N LEU A 164 1.85 2.12 10.30
CA LEU A 164 0.86 1.06 10.28
C LEU A 164 0.80 0.37 8.90
N ALA A 165 0.76 1.15 7.82
CA ALA A 165 0.76 0.59 6.46
C ALA A 165 2.04 -0.18 6.13
N LEU A 166 3.21 0.33 6.52
CA LEU A 166 4.48 -0.35 6.28
C LEU A 166 4.60 -1.65 7.10
N ALA A 167 4.17 -1.64 8.36
CA ALA A 167 4.13 -2.85 9.17
C ALA A 167 3.22 -3.92 8.55
N TRP A 168 2.02 -3.52 8.11
CA TRP A 168 1.09 -4.42 7.44
C TRP A 168 1.66 -4.97 6.13
N GLN A 169 2.31 -4.14 5.32
CA GLN A 169 2.91 -4.59 4.07
C GLN A 169 4.05 -5.58 4.31
N ALA A 170 4.92 -5.34 5.30
CA ALA A 170 5.97 -6.31 5.65
C ALA A 170 5.39 -7.66 6.10
N CYS A 171 4.24 -7.66 6.77
CA CYS A 171 3.52 -8.88 7.12
C CYS A 171 3.00 -9.62 5.88
N LEU A 172 2.41 -8.92 4.91
CA LEU A 172 1.95 -9.52 3.64
C LEU A 172 3.12 -10.08 2.83
N ASP A 173 4.25 -9.36 2.81
CA ASP A 173 5.45 -9.76 2.09
C ASP A 173 6.07 -11.07 2.64
N LEU A 174 5.87 -11.36 3.93
CA LEU A 174 6.33 -12.60 4.57
C LEU A 174 5.46 -13.81 4.22
N GLU A 175 4.17 -13.61 3.96
CA GLU A 175 3.18 -14.69 3.81
C GLU A 175 3.59 -15.79 2.81
N PRO A 176 4.21 -15.50 1.64
CA PRO A 176 4.66 -16.53 0.71
C PRO A 176 5.76 -17.45 1.28
N PHE A 177 6.51 -17.02 2.29
CA PHE A 177 7.67 -17.74 2.83
C PHE A 177 7.37 -18.47 4.15
N LEU A 178 6.16 -18.32 4.70
CA LEU A 178 5.77 -18.93 5.96
C LEU A 178 5.27 -20.39 5.80
N PRO A 179 5.55 -21.28 6.77
CA PRO A 179 5.01 -22.64 6.77
C PRO A 179 3.47 -22.62 6.82
N GLY A 180 2.82 -23.39 5.93
CA GLY A 180 1.35 -23.46 5.90
C GLY A 180 0.67 -22.29 5.19
N SER A 181 1.44 -21.46 4.47
CA SER A 181 0.93 -20.42 3.58
C SER A 181 -0.13 -20.95 2.61
N GLN A 182 -1.15 -20.14 2.35
CA GLN A 182 -2.15 -20.40 1.31
C GLN A 182 -1.57 -20.30 -0.11
N TYR A 183 -0.40 -19.69 -0.26
CA TYR A 183 0.35 -19.69 -1.50
C TYR A 183 0.84 -21.10 -1.79
N SER A 184 0.41 -21.66 -2.93
CA SER A 184 0.95 -22.92 -3.43
C SER A 184 2.46 -22.76 -3.59
N ARG A 185 3.25 -23.79 -3.22
CA ARG A 185 4.69 -23.83 -3.54
C ARG A 185 4.88 -23.52 -5.03
N GLY A 186 5.67 -22.51 -5.35
CA GLY A 186 5.89 -22.04 -6.72
C GLY A 186 4.80 -21.13 -7.30
N GLY A 187 3.84 -20.67 -6.50
CA GLY A 187 2.88 -19.64 -6.89
C GLY A 187 3.53 -18.25 -6.98
N PRO A 188 2.99 -17.33 -7.81
CA PRO A 188 3.55 -16.00 -7.94
C PRO A 188 3.38 -15.19 -6.65
N PHE A 189 4.41 -14.42 -6.29
CA PHE A 189 4.41 -13.43 -5.22
C PHE A 189 5.07 -12.13 -5.70
N ASP A 190 4.95 -11.05 -4.91
CA ASP A 190 5.54 -9.76 -5.29
C ASP A 190 7.08 -9.84 -5.30
N LEU A 191 7.68 -9.70 -6.49
CA LEU A 191 9.13 -9.70 -6.66
C LEU A 191 9.78 -8.48 -6.00
N THR A 192 9.03 -7.41 -5.71
CA THR A 192 9.49 -6.23 -4.96
C THR A 192 9.19 -6.29 -3.46
N SER A 193 8.83 -7.46 -2.94
CA SER A 193 8.61 -7.69 -1.51
C SER A 193 9.90 -7.55 -0.69
N ALA A 194 9.77 -7.21 0.60
CA ALA A 194 10.91 -7.05 1.50
C ALA A 194 11.84 -8.28 1.53
N PRO A 195 11.37 -9.54 1.64
CA PRO A 195 12.27 -10.69 1.63
C PRO A 195 13.11 -10.80 0.36
N VAL A 196 12.54 -10.48 -0.81
CA VAL A 196 13.26 -10.51 -2.08
C VAL A 196 14.29 -9.39 -2.15
N LEU A 197 13.87 -8.15 -1.90
CA LEU A 197 14.74 -6.98 -1.98
C LEU A 197 15.91 -7.08 -0.99
N LEU A 198 15.66 -7.50 0.25
CA LEU A 198 16.70 -7.69 1.26
C LEU A 198 17.62 -8.86 0.93
N HIS A 199 17.08 -9.95 0.36
CA HIS A 199 17.92 -11.07 -0.07
C HIS A 199 18.93 -10.66 -1.16
N LEU A 200 18.54 -9.78 -2.07
CA LEU A 200 19.43 -9.27 -3.13
C LEU A 200 20.64 -8.50 -2.59
N GLU A 201 20.60 -7.98 -1.36
CA GLU A 201 21.78 -7.40 -0.71
C GLU A 201 22.77 -8.46 -0.21
N TYR A 202 22.28 -9.66 0.14
CA TYR A 202 23.10 -10.79 0.59
C TYR A 202 23.67 -11.60 -0.57
N ASP A 203 22.83 -11.91 -1.55
CA ASP A 203 23.19 -12.64 -2.76
C ASP A 203 22.67 -11.93 -4.02
N PRO A 204 23.43 -10.96 -4.55
CA PRO A 204 23.10 -10.27 -5.79
C PRO A 204 22.97 -11.21 -7.00
N SER A 205 23.54 -12.43 -6.94
CA SER A 205 23.49 -13.36 -8.07
C SER A 205 22.08 -13.89 -8.35
N LEU A 206 21.20 -13.88 -7.34
CA LEU A 206 19.79 -14.25 -7.48
C LEU A 206 19.04 -13.32 -8.44
N TYR A 207 19.53 -12.08 -8.64
CA TYR A 207 18.95 -11.14 -9.59
C TYR A 207 18.89 -11.70 -11.02
N THR A 208 19.82 -12.59 -11.40
CA THR A 208 19.82 -13.26 -12.73
C THR A 208 18.56 -14.10 -12.97
N GLU A 209 17.93 -14.60 -11.90
CA GLU A 209 16.64 -15.29 -11.98
C GLU A 209 15.49 -14.30 -12.16
N ILE A 210 15.55 -13.16 -11.48
CA ILE A 210 14.56 -12.07 -11.55
C ILE A 210 14.58 -11.38 -12.92
N GLU A 211 15.76 -11.21 -13.54
CA GLU A 211 15.91 -10.61 -14.87
C GLU A 211 15.18 -11.38 -15.98
N LYS A 212 14.92 -12.68 -15.79
CA LYS A 212 14.07 -13.44 -16.72
C LYS A 212 12.67 -12.84 -16.81
N GLY A 213 12.21 -12.18 -15.74
CA GLY A 213 10.92 -11.52 -15.65
C GLY A 213 10.80 -10.19 -16.41
N LEU A 214 11.86 -9.70 -17.06
CA LEU A 214 11.85 -8.39 -17.74
C LEU A 214 10.78 -8.28 -18.84
N ASP A 215 10.52 -9.38 -19.55
CA ASP A 215 9.43 -9.43 -20.54
C ASP A 215 8.08 -9.77 -19.88
N SER A 216 8.09 -10.73 -18.95
CA SER A 216 6.92 -11.20 -18.21
C SER A 216 7.36 -11.78 -16.88
N VAL A 217 6.81 -11.30 -15.76
CA VAL A 217 7.14 -11.85 -14.42
C VAL A 217 6.80 -13.33 -14.27
N HIS A 218 6.05 -13.93 -15.19
CA HIS A 218 5.78 -15.37 -15.23
C HIS A 218 6.96 -16.22 -15.73
N ASP A 219 7.98 -15.61 -16.32
CA ASP A 219 9.20 -16.28 -16.77
C ASP A 219 10.21 -16.54 -15.63
N VAL A 220 9.90 -16.03 -14.42
CA VAL A 220 10.69 -16.22 -13.20
C VAL A 220 10.35 -17.55 -12.53
N ASP A 221 11.38 -18.28 -12.08
CA ASP A 221 11.19 -19.48 -11.26
C ASP A 221 10.90 -19.12 -9.79
N TYR A 222 9.62 -18.89 -9.48
CA TYR A 222 9.15 -18.60 -8.11
C TYR A 222 9.46 -19.74 -7.13
N THR A 223 9.54 -21.00 -7.57
CA THR A 223 9.87 -22.12 -6.69
C THR A 223 11.30 -21.98 -6.20
N LYS A 224 12.23 -21.73 -7.14
CA LYS A 224 13.64 -21.50 -6.83
C LYS A 224 13.82 -20.28 -5.93
N LEU A 225 13.16 -19.16 -6.22
CA LEU A 225 13.22 -17.96 -5.37
C LEU A 225 12.72 -18.26 -3.96
N GLN A 226 11.57 -18.93 -3.84
CA GLN A 226 10.99 -19.29 -2.55
C GLN A 226 11.91 -20.19 -1.74
N GLU A 227 12.51 -21.22 -2.35
CA GLU A 227 13.45 -22.13 -1.68
C GLU A 227 14.71 -21.41 -1.18
N ILE A 228 15.30 -20.54 -1.99
CA ILE A 228 16.53 -19.80 -1.62
C ILE A 228 16.26 -18.77 -0.53
N ILE A 229 15.17 -18.00 -0.66
CA ILE A 229 14.87 -16.89 0.24
C ILE A 229 14.36 -17.39 1.58
N SER A 230 13.59 -18.49 1.62
CA SER A 230 13.02 -19.04 2.87
C SER A 230 14.10 -19.42 3.90
N ASP A 231 15.27 -19.85 3.44
CA ASP A 231 16.40 -20.22 4.30
C ASP A 231 17.40 -19.06 4.54
N SER A 232 17.06 -17.83 4.11
CA SER A 232 17.97 -16.69 4.13
C SER A 232 17.72 -15.72 5.31
N PRO A 233 18.73 -14.91 5.71
CA PRO A 233 18.58 -13.90 6.74
C PRO A 233 17.49 -12.85 6.45
N ALA A 234 17.17 -12.63 5.17
CA ALA A 234 16.17 -11.66 4.73
C ALA A 234 14.77 -11.88 5.33
N ILE A 235 14.43 -13.12 5.71
CA ILE A 235 13.18 -13.43 6.41
C ILE A 235 13.16 -12.81 7.81
N GLU A 236 14.24 -12.97 8.57
CA GLU A 236 14.33 -12.38 9.91
C GLU A 236 14.44 -10.85 9.82
N ASP A 237 15.20 -10.32 8.85
CA ASP A 237 15.28 -8.88 8.62
C ASP A 237 13.92 -8.27 8.27
N THR A 238 13.10 -8.98 7.49
CA THR A 238 11.73 -8.54 7.18
C THR A 238 10.85 -8.55 8.43
N LYS A 239 10.99 -9.55 9.31
CA LYS A 239 10.30 -9.56 10.62
C LYS A 239 10.78 -8.42 11.52
N GLU A 240 12.07 -8.11 11.53
CA GLU A 240 12.60 -6.96 12.25
C GLU A 240 12.06 -5.64 11.69
N LEU A 241 11.97 -5.51 10.37
CA LEU A 241 11.37 -4.37 9.68
C LEU A 241 9.89 -4.16 10.08
N GLN A 242 9.10 -5.24 10.06
CA GLN A 242 7.72 -5.26 10.54
C GLN A 242 7.63 -4.80 12.00
N ARG A 243 8.41 -5.43 12.90
CA ARG A 243 8.45 -5.06 14.34
C ARG A 243 8.83 -3.59 14.53
N ALA A 244 9.83 -3.11 13.80
CA ALA A 244 10.29 -1.73 13.89
C ALA A 244 9.19 -0.73 13.48
N HIS A 245 8.42 -1.02 12.44
CA HIS A 245 7.29 -0.18 12.04
C HIS A 245 6.09 -0.30 12.99
N SER A 246 5.79 -1.50 13.49
CA SER A 246 4.76 -1.71 14.52
C SER A 246 5.08 -0.94 15.81
N HIS A 247 6.33 -0.97 16.28
CA HIS A 247 6.77 -0.18 17.42
C HIS A 247 6.65 1.32 17.18
N LYS A 248 7.10 1.82 16.02
CA LYS A 248 6.94 3.25 15.68
C LYS A 248 5.46 3.67 15.65
N ALA A 249 4.57 2.83 15.12
CA ALA A 249 3.12 3.10 15.15
C ALA A 249 2.58 3.11 16.59
N MET A 250 3.02 2.17 17.43
CA MET A 250 2.62 2.10 18.84
C MET A 250 3.13 3.30 19.65
N ASP A 251 4.38 3.71 19.47
CA ASP A 251 4.97 4.88 20.14
C ASP A 251 4.20 6.16 19.83
N VAL A 252 3.83 6.34 18.55
CA VAL A 252 2.97 7.45 18.14
C VAL A 252 1.60 7.35 18.82
N LEU A 253 0.99 6.17 18.83
CA LEU A 253 -0.33 5.95 19.42
C LEU A 253 -0.34 6.21 20.94
N GLN A 254 0.74 5.86 21.65
CA GLN A 254 0.90 6.11 23.09
C GLN A 254 0.98 7.60 23.44
N SER A 255 1.31 8.47 22.49
CA SER A 255 1.28 9.92 22.71
C SER A 255 -0.13 10.51 22.77
N PHE A 256 -1.15 9.75 22.34
CA PHE A 256 -2.56 10.13 22.45
C PHE A 256 -3.17 9.68 23.80
N GLN A 257 -4.19 10.41 24.25
CA GLN A 257 -4.93 10.11 25.48
C GLN A 257 -5.55 8.70 25.42
N GLU A 258 -5.58 8.01 26.57
CA GLU A 258 -6.23 6.71 26.71
C GLU A 258 -7.72 6.77 26.33
N SER A 259 -8.15 5.84 25.49
CA SER A 259 -9.53 5.71 25.03
C SER A 259 -9.76 4.32 24.46
N ASP A 260 -11.02 3.92 24.32
CA ASP A 260 -11.39 2.65 23.67
C ASP A 260 -10.86 2.58 22.24
N ALA A 261 -10.87 3.70 21.50
CA ALA A 261 -10.32 3.79 20.15
C ALA A 261 -8.80 3.56 20.13
N ARG A 262 -8.06 4.13 21.10
CA ARG A 262 -6.62 3.89 21.23
C ARG A 262 -6.34 2.42 21.52
N THR A 263 -7.08 1.82 22.46
CA THR A 263 -6.95 0.40 22.79
C THR A 263 -7.25 -0.50 21.59
N ALA A 264 -8.28 -0.19 20.80
CA ALA A 264 -8.60 -0.93 19.59
C ALA A 264 -7.47 -0.85 18.55
N LEU A 265 -6.91 0.34 18.31
CA LEU A 265 -5.76 0.51 17.41
C LEU A 265 -4.51 -0.21 17.92
N SER A 266 -4.27 -0.20 19.24
CA SER A 266 -3.17 -0.97 19.85
C SER A 266 -3.36 -2.47 19.63
N ASN A 267 -4.57 -2.99 19.79
CA ASN A 267 -4.86 -4.41 19.54
C ASN A 267 -4.66 -4.79 18.07
N ILE A 268 -5.00 -3.91 17.13
CA ILE A 268 -4.70 -4.11 15.70
C ILE A 268 -3.18 -4.22 15.51
N ILE A 269 -2.38 -3.32 16.09
CA ILE A 269 -0.92 -3.36 15.96
C ILE A 269 -0.33 -4.65 16.53
N VAL A 270 -0.80 -5.08 17.71
CA VAL A 270 -0.34 -6.33 18.33
C VAL A 270 -0.69 -7.53 17.46
N ALA A 271 -1.93 -7.60 16.96
CA ALA A 271 -2.37 -8.71 16.11
C ALA A 271 -1.55 -8.84 14.81
N MET A 272 -1.03 -7.72 14.26
CA MET A 272 -0.13 -7.79 13.11
C MET A 272 1.25 -8.36 13.45
N GLY A 273 1.71 -8.24 14.69
CA GLY A 273 3.04 -8.71 15.12
C GLY A 273 3.10 -10.20 15.48
N ASP A 274 1.95 -10.84 15.64
CA ASP A 274 1.81 -12.26 15.99
C ASP A 274 1.71 -13.20 14.76
N LEU A 275 1.78 -12.64 13.54
CA LEU A 275 1.80 -13.35 12.25
C LEU A 275 3.25 -13.64 11.81
#